data_AF-A0A954P6T2-F1
#
_entry.id   AF-A0A954P6T2-F1
#
_cell.length_a   1.000
_cell.length_b   1.000
_cell.length_c   1.000
_cell.angle_alpha   90.00
_cell.angle_beta   90.00
_cell.angle_gamma   90.00
#
_symmetry.space_group_name_H-M   'P 1'
#
loop_
_entity.id
_entity.type
_entity.pdbx_description
1 polymer ?
#
loop_
_entity_poly.entity_id
_entity_poly.type
_entity_poly.pdbx_seq_one_letter_code
_entity_poly.pdbx_strand_id
1 'polypeptide(L)' 'DIPEFCDDYVHRVGRTGRLSSAAKGRAITFVTRAQGGELTNIEKRINTVLPVYEVDGFSAFVQAEKPKREIRRFGR' A
#
# COMPACT_ATOMS: atom_id res chain seq x y z
N ASP A 1 3.86 2.41 11.62
CA ASP A 1 2.49 1.85 11.65
C ASP A 1 1.63 2.58 10.62
N ILE A 2 0.58 1.93 10.12
CA ILE A 2 -0.39 2.57 9.22
C ILE A 2 -1.39 3.38 10.05
N PRO A 3 -1.66 4.64 9.70
CA PRO A 3 -2.63 5.44 10.45
C PRO A 3 -4.06 4.93 10.22
N GLU A 4 -4.90 5.03 11.26
CA GLU A 4 -6.33 4.71 11.19
C GLU A 4 -7.08 5.68 10.26
N PHE A 5 -6.72 6.96 10.30
CA PHE A 5 -7.29 8.00 9.45
C PHE A 5 -6.36 8.31 8.27
N CYS A 6 -6.91 8.27 7.06
CA CYS A 6 -6.12 8.47 5.84
C CYS A 6 -5.52 9.89 5.70
N ASP A 7 -6.12 10.92 6.30
CA ASP A 7 -5.56 12.28 6.28
C ASP A 7 -4.24 12.38 7.06
N ASP A 8 -4.09 11.61 8.14
CA ASP A 8 -2.84 11.57 8.92
C ASP A 8 -1.68 11.00 8.11
N TYR A 9 -1.96 10.14 7.12
CA TYR A 9 -0.94 9.62 6.23
C TYR A 9 -0.23 10.75 5.47
N VAL A 10 -0.99 11.70 4.93
CA VAL A 10 -0.45 12.84 4.16
C VAL A 10 0.43 13.71 5.05
N HIS A 11 0.00 14.00 6.27
CA HIS A 11 0.78 14.78 7.24
C HIS A 11 2.08 14.07 7.66
N ARG A 12 2.06 12.73 7.76
CA ARG A 12 3.25 11.92 8.08
C ARG A 12 4.26 11.94 6.93
N VAL A 13 3.83 11.62 5.71
CA VAL A 13 4.76 11.53 4.55
C VAL A 13 5.19 12.90 4.05
N GLY A 14 4.40 13.95 4.27
CA GLY A 14 4.74 15.33 3.93
C GLY A 14 6.03 15.84 4.59
N ARG A 15 6.54 15.16 5.62
CA ARG A 15 7.83 15.50 6.27
C ARG A 15 9.06 15.12 5.43
N THR A 16 8.94 14.20 4.46
CA THR A 16 10.09 13.69 3.70
C THR A 16 10.42 14.53 2.46
N GLY A 17 9.47 15.32 1.95
CA GLY A 17 9.65 16.16 0.76
C GLY A 17 10.01 17.61 1.11
N ARG A 18 11.30 17.90 1.32
CA ARG A 18 11.78 19.29 1.50
C ARG A 18 12.35 19.81 0.19
N LEU A 19 11.81 20.93 -0.32
CA LEU A 19 12.35 21.64 -1.49
C LEU A 19 13.81 22.05 -1.32
N SER A 20 14.27 22.21 -0.07
CA SER A 20 15.64 22.59 0.27
C SER A 20 16.66 21.45 0.21
N SER A 21 16.22 20.20 0.02
CA SER A 21 17.12 19.05 -0.06
C SER A 21 17.27 18.59 -1.50
N ALA A 22 18.51 18.43 -1.97
CA ALA A 22 18.80 17.89 -3.30
C ALA A 22 18.43 16.39 -3.44
N ALA A 23 18.19 15.70 -2.31
CA ALA A 23 17.85 14.29 -2.28
C ALA A 23 16.32 14.07 -2.26
N LYS A 24 15.85 13.08 -3.02
CA LYS A 24 14.44 12.65 -2.99
C LYS A 24 14.13 12.00 -1.63
N GLY A 25 13.13 12.52 -0.93
CA GLY A 25 12.58 11.90 0.28
C GLY A 25 11.91 10.57 -0.04
N ARG A 26 11.95 9.64 0.92
CA ARG A 26 11.28 8.33 0.82
C ARG A 26 10.44 8.10 2.08
N ALA A 27 9.23 7.59 1.89
CA ALA A 27 8.37 7.10 2.96
C ALA A 27 8.08 5.62 2.71
N ILE A 28 8.29 4.78 3.73
CA ILE A 28 8.01 3.34 3.67
C ILE A 28 6.95 3.03 4.72
N THR A 29 5.88 2.38 4.29
CA THR A 29 4.74 2.04 5.15
C THR A 29 4.69 0.52 5.31
N PHE A 30 4.84 0.04 6.54
CA PHE A 30 4.63 -1.36 6.86
C PHE A 30 3.14 -1.61 7.08
N VAL A 31 2.61 -2.63 6.41
CA VAL A 31 1.20 -3.01 6.45
C VAL A 31 1.06 -4.50 6.68
N THR A 32 0.06 -4.88 7.47
CA THR A 32 -0.35 -6.28 7.65
C THR A 32 -1.60 -6.58 6.82
N ARG A 33 -1.93 -7.87 6.67
CA ARG A 33 -3.13 -8.29 5.92
C ARG A 33 -4.44 -7.79 6.56
N ALA A 34 -4.46 -7.60 7.87
CA ALA A 34 -5.62 -7.06 8.59
C ALA A 34 -5.87 -5.58 8.27
N GLN A 35 -4.83 -4.85 7.85
CA GLN A 35 -4.87 -3.40 7.62
C GLN A 35 -5.15 -3.01 6.16
N GLY A 36 -5.74 -3.93 5.39
CA GLY A 36 -6.05 -3.69 3.97
C GLY A 36 -7.06 -2.57 3.77
N GLY A 37 -7.96 -2.34 4.73
CA GLY A 37 -8.96 -1.28 4.68
C GLY A 37 -8.34 0.11 4.76
N GLU A 38 -7.46 0.29 5.74
CA GLU A 38 -6.69 1.52 5.97
C GLU A 38 -5.81 1.83 4.76
N LEU A 39 -5.11 0.81 4.22
CA LEU A 39 -4.29 0.97 3.02
C LEU A 39 -5.13 1.43 1.83
N THR A 40 -6.27 0.76 1.60
CA THR A 40 -7.20 1.12 0.51
C THR A 40 -7.71 2.56 0.66
N ASN A 41 -8.02 2.99 1.88
CA ASN A 41 -8.49 4.34 2.15
C ASN A 41 -7.39 5.39 1.87
N ILE A 42 -6.15 5.10 2.26
CA ILE A 42 -4.99 5.94 1.95
C ILE A 42 -4.79 6.06 0.44
N GLU A 43 -4.74 4.95 -0.29
CA GLU A 43 -4.52 4.94 -1.74
C GLU A 43 -5.61 5.70 -2.50
N LYS A 44 -6.88 5.54 -2.09
CA LYS A 44 -7.99 6.33 -2.61
C LYS A 44 -7.82 7.82 -2.30
N ARG A 45 -7.40 8.16 -1.08
CA ARG A 45 -7.25 9.55 -0.64
C ARG A 45 -6.16 10.30 -1.41
N ILE A 46 -5.02 9.66 -1.62
CA ILE A 46 -3.90 10.23 -2.39
C ILE A 46 -4.04 9.99 -3.90
N ASN A 47 -5.08 9.29 -4.32
CA ASN A 47 -5.35 8.88 -5.70
C ASN A 47 -4.14 8.20 -6.36
N THR A 48 -3.48 7.30 -5.64
CA THR A 48 -2.28 6.58 -6.10
C THR A 48 -2.16 5.26 -5.37
N VAL A 49 -1.89 4.18 -6.11
CA VAL A 49 -1.56 2.87 -5.54
C VAL A 49 -0.13 2.90 -5.04
N LEU A 50 0.10 2.51 -3.79
CA LEU A 50 1.45 2.49 -3.22
C LEU A 50 2.20 1.29 -3.79
N PRO A 51 3.40 1.48 -4.37
CA PRO A 51 4.17 0.37 -4.90
C PRO A 51 4.63 -0.54 -3.77
N VAL A 52 4.53 -1.85 -3.98
CA VAL A 52 5.11 -2.84 -3.08
C VAL A 52 6.63 -2.75 -3.20
N TYR A 53 7.31 -2.60 -2.07
CA TYR A 53 8.76 -2.66 -2.02
C TYR A 53 9.21 -4.08 -1.71
N GLU A 54 9.71 -4.77 -2.72
CA GLU A 54 10.28 -6.11 -2.58
C GLU A 54 11.73 -6.02 -2.07
N VAL A 55 12.09 -6.96 -1.19
CA VAL A 55 13.44 -7.09 -0.65
C VAL A 55 13.97 -8.44 -1.07
N ASP A 56 15.09 -8.44 -1.80
CA ASP A 56 15.70 -9.66 -2.33
C ASP A 56 15.97 -10.68 -1.22
N GLY A 57 15.56 -11.92 -1.46
CA GLY A 57 15.71 -13.02 -0.51
C GLY A 57 14.77 -12.97 0.70
N PHE A 58 13.82 -12.02 0.76
CA PHE A 58 12.87 -11.89 1.86
C PHE A 58 11.42 -12.02 1.38
N SER A 59 10.68 -12.96 1.98
CA SER A 59 9.24 -13.11 1.76
C SER A 59 8.47 -12.64 3.00
N ALA A 60 7.73 -11.55 2.85
CA ALA A 60 6.96 -10.95 3.96
C ALA A 60 5.70 -11.75 4.33
N PHE A 61 5.21 -12.63 3.44
CA PHE A 61 4.03 -13.45 3.66
C PHE A 61 4.02 -14.65 2.71
N VAL A 62 3.44 -15.77 3.15
CA VAL A 62 3.14 -16.90 2.26
C VAL A 62 1.96 -16.50 1.39
N GLN A 63 2.13 -16.43 0.07
CA GLN A 63 1.01 -16.22 -0.85
C GLN A 63 0.06 -17.42 -0.73
N ALA A 64 -1.12 -17.21 -0.14
CA ALA A 64 -2.20 -18.17 -0.28
C ALA A 64 -2.60 -18.22 -1.76
N GLU A 65 -2.60 -19.42 -2.35
CA GLU A 65 -3.05 -19.60 -3.73
C GLU A 65 -4.45 -19.01 -3.88
N LYS A 66 -4.60 -18.02 -4.77
CA LYS A 66 -5.92 -17.47 -5.06
C LYS A 66 -6.74 -18.59 -5.70
N PRO A 67 -7.86 -19.04 -5.11
CA PRO A 67 -8.67 -20.06 -5.75
C PRO A 67 -9.08 -19.54 -7.12
N LYS A 68 -8.76 -20.32 -8.16
CA LYS A 68 -9.08 -20.00 -9.55
C LYS A 68 -10.61 -19.88 -9.63
N ARG A 69 -11.12 -18.65 -9.62
CA ARG A 69 -12.55 -18.41 -9.83
C ARG A 69 -12.87 -18.84 -11.24
N GLU A 70 -13.42 -20.04 -11.38
CA GLU A 70 -14.00 -20.50 -12.62
C GLU A 70 -15.20 -19.61 -12.90
N ILE A 71 -15.03 -18.63 -13.80
CA ILE A 71 -16.13 -17.81 -14.28
C ILE A 71 -17.02 -18.74 -15.10
N ARG A 72 -18.00 -19.35 -14.47
CA ARG A 72 -19.09 -20.04 -15.17
C ARG A 72 -19.84 -18.98 -15.96
N ARG A 73 -19.48 -18.82 -17.24
CA ARG A 73 -20.27 -18.05 -18.21
C ARG A 73 -21.62 -18.75 -18.31
N PHE A 74 -22.61 -18.24 -17.60
CA PHE A 74 -24.00 -18.60 -17.85
C PHE A 74 -24.42 -17.89 -19.14
N GLY A 75 -24.30 -18.60 -20.25
CA GLY A 75 -24.92 -18.19 -21.49
C GLY A 75 -26.42 -18.45 -21.43
N ARG A 76 -27.22 -17.41 -21.66
CA ARG A 76 -28.35 -17.37 -22.59
C ARG A 76 -28.65 -15.92 -22.92
#